data_AF-A0A838Q6G7-F1
#
_entry.id   AF-A0A838Q6G7-F1
#
_cell.length_a   1.000
_cell.length_b   1.000
_cell.length_c   1.000
_cell.angle_alpha   90.00
_cell.angle_beta   90.00
_cell.angle_gamma   90.00
#
_symmetry.space_group_name_H-M   'P 1'
#
loop_
_entity.id
_entity.type
_entity.pdbx_description
1 polymer ?
#
loop_
_entity_poly.entity_id
_entity_poly.type
_entity_poly.pdbx_seq_one_letter_code
_entity_poly.pdbx_strand_id
1 'polypeptide(L)'
;APSAVARLVDLGLQPFLVASSIRAIMAQRLVRRLCLHCKQPGTLSETDLRALGIEASQLSDAQVMQPGGCDQCRGLGYRGRVGIFEIFEIDDEVRHMVNDKRSTLLLRQKARTLGMRTLREDGVRKVLAGMTSAEEVISMTLGDLN
;
A
#
# COMPACT_ATOMS: atom_id res chain seq x y z
N ALA A 1 -3.71 8.30 -0.52
CA ALA A 1 -3.12 9.47 -1.19
C ALA A 1 -4.18 10.40 -1.78
N PRO A 2 -5.12 9.98 -2.68
CA PRO A 2 -6.05 10.92 -3.33
C PRO A 2 -6.93 11.75 -2.40
N SER A 3 -7.33 11.22 -1.24
CA SER A 3 -8.14 11.92 -0.23
C SER A 3 -7.46 13.18 0.33
N ALA A 4 -6.14 13.31 0.23
CA ALA A 4 -5.44 14.51 0.66
C ALA A 4 -5.81 15.74 -0.17
N VAL A 5 -6.19 15.57 -1.44
CA VAL A 5 -6.71 16.67 -2.27
C VAL A 5 -7.95 17.27 -1.62
N ALA A 6 -8.95 16.42 -1.32
CA ALA A 6 -10.18 16.86 -0.65
C ALA A 6 -9.86 17.50 0.71
N ARG A 7 -8.93 16.92 1.48
CA ARG A 7 -8.57 17.47 2.78
C ARG A 7 -7.92 18.86 2.70
N LEU A 8 -7.08 19.12 1.70
CA LEU A 8 -6.49 20.44 1.49
C LEU A 8 -7.56 21.48 1.12
N VAL A 9 -8.53 21.09 0.30
CA VAL A 9 -9.67 21.96 -0.03
C VAL A 9 -10.51 22.25 1.22
N ASP A 10 -10.78 21.24 2.06
CA ASP A 10 -11.50 21.41 3.34
C ASP A 10 -10.76 22.33 4.33
N LEU A 11 -9.42 22.40 4.22
CA LEU A 11 -8.59 23.32 5.02
C LEU A 11 -8.57 24.75 4.46
N GLY A 12 -9.32 25.03 3.39
CA GLY A 12 -9.48 26.37 2.82
C GLY A 12 -8.57 26.69 1.63
N LEU A 13 -7.78 25.73 1.15
CA LEU A 13 -6.99 25.95 -0.06
C LEU A 13 -7.89 25.98 -1.29
N GLN A 14 -7.64 26.94 -2.18
CA GLN A 14 -8.33 27.00 -3.46
C GLN A 14 -7.92 25.80 -4.34
N PRO A 15 -8.87 25.08 -4.99
CA PRO A 15 -8.55 23.89 -5.79
C PRO A 15 -7.46 24.11 -6.85
N PHE A 16 -7.44 25.28 -7.50
CA PHE A 16 -6.43 25.60 -8.51
C PHE A 16 -5.01 25.66 -7.93
N LEU A 17 -4.84 26.09 -6.67
CA LEU A 17 -3.54 26.07 -6.01
C LEU A 17 -3.09 24.65 -5.72
N VAL A 18 -4.02 23.79 -5.29
CA VAL A 18 -3.76 22.36 -5.07
C VAL A 18 -3.33 21.69 -6.38
N ALA A 19 -4.04 21.95 -7.49
CA ALA A 19 -3.73 21.39 -8.80
C ALA A 19 -2.40 21.91 -9.38
N SER A 20 -2.11 23.20 -9.24
CA SER A 20 -0.91 23.82 -9.84
C SER A 20 0.37 23.60 -9.03
N SER A 21 0.28 23.47 -7.70
CA SER A 21 1.46 23.44 -6.82
C SER A 21 1.92 22.03 -6.47
N ILE A 22 1.03 21.03 -6.53
CA ILE A 22 1.33 19.66 -6.11
C ILE A 22 1.72 18.82 -7.32
N ARG A 23 2.88 18.15 -7.24
CA ARG A 23 3.33 17.18 -8.25
C ARG A 23 2.89 15.76 -7.95
N ALA A 24 2.95 15.37 -6.68
CA ALA A 24 2.55 14.06 -6.22
C ALA A 24 2.15 14.09 -4.75
N ILE A 25 1.33 13.12 -4.34
CA ILE A 25 0.94 12.87 -2.96
C ILE A 25 1.31 11.43 -2.61
N MET A 26 2.10 11.26 -1.55
CA MET A 26 2.45 9.95 -1.03
C MET A 26 1.67 9.66 0.26
N ALA A 27 0.97 8.53 0.29
CA ALA A 27 0.53 7.92 1.54
C ALA A 27 1.48 6.77 1.89
N GLN A 28 1.78 6.61 3.18
CA GLN A 28 2.64 5.54 3.66
C GLN A 28 2.08 4.90 4.93
N ARG A 29 2.42 3.63 5.11
CA ARG A 29 2.34 2.94 6.40
C ARG A 29 3.62 2.14 6.63
N LEU A 30 3.91 1.83 7.88
CA LEU A 30 5.05 0.98 8.25
C LEU A 30 4.52 -0.35 8.74
N VAL A 31 5.02 -1.44 8.15
CA VAL A 31 4.77 -2.81 8.60
C VAL A 31 6.04 -3.40 9.19
N ARG A 32 5.90 -4.34 10.13
CA ARG A 32 7.02 -5.06 10.73
C ARG A 32 7.72 -5.88 9.65
N ARG A 33 9.05 -5.80 9.62
CA ARG A 33 9.87 -6.59 8.70
C ARG A 33 10.17 -7.95 9.33
N LEU A 34 10.01 -9.03 8.57
CA LEU A 34 10.40 -10.36 9.00
C LEU A 34 11.90 -10.39 9.38
N CYS A 35 12.21 -11.04 10.49
CA CYS A 35 13.59 -11.15 10.95
C CYS A 35 14.44 -11.92 9.94
N LEU A 36 15.55 -11.34 9.50
CA LEU A 36 16.42 -11.98 8.49
C LEU A 36 17.14 -13.24 9.00
N HIS A 37 17.25 -13.42 10.31
CA HIS A 37 17.95 -14.57 10.91
C HIS A 37 17.07 -15.80 11.09
N CYS A 38 15.75 -15.61 11.25
CA CYS A 38 14.84 -16.71 11.60
C CYS A 38 13.58 -16.75 10.74
N LYS A 39 13.48 -15.95 9.67
CA LYS A 39 12.40 -16.13 8.70
C LYS A 39 12.58 -17.48 8.03
N GLN A 40 11.47 -18.19 7.82
CA GLN A 40 11.45 -19.51 7.20
C GLN A 40 10.41 -19.56 6.10
N PRO A 41 10.51 -20.48 5.13
CA PRO A 41 9.48 -20.67 4.11
C PRO A 41 8.11 -20.84 4.76
N GLY A 42 7.11 -20.17 4.21
CA GLY A 42 5.73 -20.21 4.68
C GLY A 42 4.77 -20.32 3.51
N THR A 43 3.53 -20.67 3.81
CA THR A 43 2.43 -20.69 2.85
C THR A 43 1.37 -19.66 3.26
N LEU A 44 0.61 -19.16 2.28
CA LEU A 44 -0.55 -18.33 2.55
C LEU A 44 -1.77 -19.23 2.68
N SER A 45 -2.58 -19.02 3.73
CA SER A 45 -3.87 -19.69 3.82
C SER A 45 -4.82 -19.16 2.75
N GLU A 46 -5.87 -19.92 2.41
CA GLU A 46 -6.89 -19.40 1.49
C GLU A 46 -7.54 -18.10 2.00
N THR A 47 -7.65 -17.94 3.31
CA THR A 47 -8.16 -16.72 3.94
C THR A 47 -7.22 -15.56 3.70
N ASP A 48 -5.91 -15.76 3.80
CA ASP A 48 -4.90 -14.73 3.47
C ASP A 48 -4.96 -14.36 1.99
N LEU A 49 -5.04 -15.35 1.10
CA LEU A 49 -5.14 -15.14 -0.34
C LEU A 49 -6.36 -14.29 -0.69
N ARG A 50 -7.54 -14.63 -0.15
CA ARG A 50 -8.77 -13.85 -0.33
C ARG A 50 -8.66 -12.45 0.27
N ALA A 51 -8.15 -12.31 1.49
CA ALA A 51 -8.04 -11.02 2.18
C ALA A 51 -7.01 -10.08 1.53
N LEU A 52 -6.03 -10.63 0.81
CA LEU A 52 -5.01 -9.89 0.10
C LEU A 52 -5.29 -9.74 -1.39
N GLY A 53 -6.31 -10.41 -1.93
CA GLY A 53 -6.59 -10.42 -3.37
C GLY A 53 -5.44 -11.01 -4.19
N ILE A 54 -4.77 -12.05 -3.66
CA ILE A 54 -3.65 -12.72 -4.33
C ILE A 54 -4.21 -13.84 -5.20
N GLU A 55 -3.92 -13.77 -6.49
CA GLU A 55 -4.26 -14.81 -7.45
C GLU A 55 -3.25 -15.97 -7.39
N ALA A 56 -3.71 -17.19 -7.68
CA ALA A 56 -2.85 -18.38 -7.63
C ALA A 56 -1.65 -18.28 -8.59
N SER A 57 -1.81 -17.58 -9.72
CA SER A 57 -0.74 -17.31 -10.68
C SER A 57 0.43 -16.49 -10.12
N GLN A 58 0.20 -15.72 -9.05
CA GLN A 58 1.24 -14.91 -8.41
C GLN A 58 2.08 -15.73 -7.42
N LEU A 59 1.66 -16.95 -7.08
CA LEU A 59 2.33 -17.79 -6.08
C LEU A 59 3.50 -18.59 -6.67
N SER A 60 3.53 -18.83 -7.98
CA SER A 60 4.58 -19.65 -8.61
C SER A 60 5.98 -19.09 -8.41
N ASP A 61 6.12 -17.75 -8.43
CA ASP A 61 7.40 -17.05 -8.26
C ASP A 61 7.54 -16.41 -6.87
N ALA A 62 6.61 -16.69 -5.95
CA ALA A 62 6.57 -16.05 -4.64
C ALA A 62 7.56 -16.68 -3.66
N GLN A 63 8.28 -15.83 -2.93
CA GLN A 63 9.16 -16.18 -1.82
C GLN A 63 8.44 -15.90 -0.49
N VAL A 64 7.26 -16.48 -0.29
CA VAL A 64 6.49 -16.27 0.94
C VAL A 64 7.27 -16.81 2.13
N MET A 65 7.42 -15.96 3.15
CA MET A 65 8.14 -16.28 4.38
C MET A 65 7.25 -16.02 5.59
N GLN A 66 7.49 -16.76 6.67
CA GLN A 66 6.79 -16.64 7.94
C GLN A 66 7.76 -16.39 9.11
N PRO A 67 7.30 -15.77 10.23
CA PRO A 67 8.13 -15.51 11.39
C PRO A 67 8.51 -16.82 12.12
N GLY A 68 9.80 -17.06 12.39
CA GLY A 68 10.26 -18.20 13.19
C GLY A 68 10.56 -17.90 14.67
N GLY A 69 11.03 -16.69 14.99
CA GLY A 69 11.47 -16.32 16.34
C GLY A 69 12.92 -16.74 16.65
N CYS A 70 13.71 -15.82 17.20
CA CYS A 70 15.09 -16.07 17.67
C CYS A 70 15.55 -14.93 18.59
N ASP A 71 16.71 -15.07 19.23
CA ASP A 71 17.28 -14.06 20.14
C ASP A 71 17.47 -12.70 19.47
N GLN A 72 17.86 -12.69 18.18
CA GLN A 72 18.07 -11.47 17.41
C GLN A 72 16.80 -10.63 17.24
N CYS A 73 15.62 -11.25 17.32
CA CYS A 73 14.32 -10.58 17.30
C CYS A 73 13.57 -10.70 18.63
N ARG A 74 14.22 -11.17 19.70
CA ARG A 74 13.63 -11.40 21.02
C ARG A 74 12.38 -12.29 20.96
N GLY A 75 12.45 -13.35 20.13
CA GLY A 75 11.36 -14.30 19.93
C GLY A 75 10.18 -13.79 19.11
N LEU A 76 10.15 -12.52 18.68
CA LEU A 76 8.99 -11.94 17.99
C LEU A 76 8.83 -12.41 16.53
N GLY A 77 9.92 -12.87 15.90
CA GLY A 77 9.96 -13.20 14.47
C GLY A 77 10.05 -12.00 13.53
N TYR A 78 10.02 -10.78 14.07
CA TYR A 78 10.14 -9.52 13.33
C TYR A 78 11.28 -8.66 13.87
N ARG A 79 12.00 -7.95 12.99
CA ARG A 79 13.04 -6.99 13.39
C ARG A 79 13.08 -5.83 12.40
N GLY A 80 12.80 -4.62 12.91
CA GLY A 80 12.70 -3.42 12.09
C GLY A 80 11.36 -3.29 11.37
N ARG A 81 11.27 -2.32 10.46
CA ARG A 81 10.06 -2.00 9.71
C ARG A 81 10.38 -1.81 8.23
N VAL A 82 9.40 -2.01 7.38
CA VAL A 82 9.44 -1.67 5.95
C VAL A 82 8.24 -0.80 5.60
N GLY A 83 8.45 0.18 4.74
CA GLY A 83 7.37 1.05 4.27
C GLY A 83 6.54 0.38 3.19
N ILE A 84 5.23 0.59 3.25
CA ILE A 84 4.31 0.39 2.14
C ILE A 84 3.80 1.75 1.67
N PHE A 85 3.75 1.94 0.37
CA PHE A 85 3.58 3.24 -0.26
C PHE A 85 2.47 3.23 -1.30
N GLU A 86 1.69 4.30 -1.31
CA GLU A 86 0.72 4.63 -2.35
C GLU A 86 1.09 6.03 -2.85
N ILE A 87 1.47 6.12 -4.13
CA ILE A 87 1.96 7.36 -4.75
C ILE A 87 0.94 7.79 -5.80
N PHE A 88 0.29 8.92 -5.55
CA PHE A 88 -0.64 9.54 -6.46
C PHE A 88 0.05 10.70 -7.18
N GLU A 89 0.33 10.52 -8.47
CA GLU A 89 0.91 11.56 -9.31
C GLU A 89 -0.18 12.50 -9.86
N ILE A 90 0.14 13.78 -9.95
CA ILE A 90 -0.75 14.83 -10.45
C ILE A 90 -0.31 15.17 -11.89
N ASP A 91 -0.92 14.51 -12.87
CA ASP A 91 -0.78 14.85 -14.29
C ASP A 91 -1.79 15.93 -14.71
N ASP A 92 -1.77 16.34 -15.97
CA ASP A 92 -2.66 17.39 -16.45
C ASP A 92 -4.14 17.00 -16.33
N GLU A 93 -4.52 15.76 -16.59
CA GLU A 93 -5.92 15.32 -16.47
C GLU A 93 -6.39 15.37 -15.02
N VAL A 94 -5.56 14.90 -14.07
CA VAL A 94 -5.82 15.01 -12.64
C VAL A 94 -5.94 16.47 -12.22
N ARG A 95 -5.10 17.40 -12.74
CA ARG A 95 -5.23 18.84 -12.47
C ARG A 95 -6.61 19.36 -12.85
N HIS A 96 -7.10 19.00 -14.04
CA HIS A 96 -8.44 19.37 -14.48
C HIS A 96 -9.52 18.79 -13.54
N MET A 97 -9.40 17.51 -13.17
CA MET A 97 -10.33 16.88 -12.24
C MET A 97 -10.35 17.56 -10.85
N VAL A 98 -9.20 18.02 -10.35
CA VAL A 98 -9.13 18.76 -9.09
C VAL A 98 -9.80 20.13 -9.21
N ASN A 99 -9.55 20.85 -10.31
CA ASN A 99 -10.19 22.15 -10.58
C ASN A 99 -11.72 22.03 -10.69
N ASP A 100 -12.20 20.96 -11.33
CA ASP A 100 -13.61 20.61 -11.48
C ASP A 100 -14.23 20.02 -10.21
N LYS A 101 -13.48 19.95 -9.11
CA LYS A 101 -13.91 19.42 -7.81
C LYS A 101 -14.50 18.00 -7.92
N ARG A 102 -13.92 17.17 -8.79
CA ARG A 102 -14.35 15.77 -8.95
C ARG A 102 -14.11 15.00 -7.64
N SER A 103 -14.94 13.98 -7.40
CA SER A 103 -14.89 13.24 -6.14
C SER A 103 -13.57 12.49 -5.94
N THR A 104 -13.20 12.27 -4.68
CA THR A 104 -12.02 11.46 -4.30
C THR A 104 -12.06 10.05 -4.92
N LEU A 105 -13.26 9.49 -5.13
CA LEU A 105 -13.43 8.19 -5.80
C LEU A 105 -12.96 8.25 -7.26
N LEU A 106 -13.40 9.26 -8.01
CA LEU A 106 -12.99 9.44 -9.41
C LEU A 106 -11.49 9.73 -9.52
N LEU A 107 -10.94 10.56 -8.63
CA LEU A 107 -9.49 10.82 -8.57
C LEU A 107 -8.71 9.54 -8.30
N ARG A 108 -9.19 8.69 -7.38
CA ARG A 108 -8.58 7.37 -7.12
C ARG A 108 -8.64 6.49 -8.35
N GLN A 109 -9.79 6.35 -9.00
CA GLN A 109 -9.92 5.57 -10.23
C GLN A 109 -8.94 6.05 -11.31
N LYS A 110 -8.84 7.36 -11.52
CA LYS A 110 -7.86 7.93 -12.46
C LYS A 110 -6.43 7.59 -12.06
N ALA A 111 -6.06 7.78 -10.80
CA ALA A 111 -4.73 7.45 -10.30
C ALA A 111 -4.35 5.99 -10.55
N ARG A 112 -5.31 5.07 -10.40
CA ARG A 112 -5.14 3.64 -10.68
C ARG A 112 -4.82 3.38 -12.15
N THR A 113 -5.51 4.06 -13.08
CA THR A 113 -5.20 3.98 -14.52
C THR A 113 -3.81 4.52 -14.87
N LEU A 114 -3.28 5.44 -14.05
CA LEU A 114 -1.92 5.99 -14.18
C LEU A 114 -0.85 5.10 -13.51
N GLY A 115 -1.22 3.91 -13.02
CA GLY A 115 -0.29 2.96 -12.41
C GLY A 115 -0.08 3.13 -10.90
N MET A 116 -0.86 3.97 -10.22
CA MET A 116 -0.83 4.05 -8.76
C MET A 116 -1.17 2.69 -8.15
N ARG A 117 -0.25 2.15 -7.35
CA ARG A 117 -0.51 0.99 -6.49
C ARG A 117 -1.08 1.43 -5.15
N THR A 118 -2.04 0.68 -4.64
CA THR A 118 -2.58 0.91 -3.29
C THR A 118 -1.57 0.47 -2.23
N LEU A 119 -1.78 0.90 -0.98
CA LEU A 119 -0.99 0.41 0.15
C LEU A 119 -1.09 -1.12 0.30
N ARG A 120 -2.28 -1.69 0.04
CA ARG A 120 -2.54 -3.13 0.09
C ARG A 120 -1.70 -3.86 -0.95
N GLU A 121 -1.72 -3.42 -2.20
CA GLU A 121 -0.97 -4.05 -3.29
C GLU A 121 0.54 -3.95 -3.11
N ASP A 122 1.06 -2.79 -2.68
CA ASP A 122 2.48 -2.66 -2.37
C ASP A 122 2.88 -3.52 -1.16
N GLY A 123 1.96 -3.69 -0.20
CA GLY A 123 2.09 -4.69 0.86
C GLY A 123 2.15 -6.12 0.33
N VAL A 124 1.23 -6.51 -0.55
CA VAL A 124 1.20 -7.83 -1.20
C VAL A 124 2.51 -8.14 -1.91
N ARG A 125 3.03 -7.20 -2.69
CA ARG A 125 4.35 -7.37 -3.35
C ARG A 125 5.46 -7.67 -2.34
N LYS A 126 5.42 -7.05 -1.16
CA LYS A 126 6.40 -7.29 -0.09
C LYS A 126 6.18 -8.59 0.67
N VAL A 127 4.93 -9.08 0.75
CA VAL A 127 4.61 -10.43 1.25
C VAL A 127 5.16 -11.49 0.31
N LEU A 128 4.86 -11.36 -0.99
CA LEU A 128 5.33 -12.26 -2.02
C LEU A 128 6.86 -12.24 -2.17
N ALA A 129 7.53 -11.16 -1.78
CA ALA A 129 8.99 -11.06 -1.73
C ALA A 129 9.61 -11.51 -0.38
N GLY A 130 8.81 -12.02 0.57
CA GLY A 130 9.31 -12.52 1.84
C GLY A 130 9.90 -11.45 2.77
N MET A 131 9.43 -10.20 2.64
CA MET A 131 9.89 -9.06 3.45
C MET A 131 9.04 -8.84 4.71
N THR A 132 7.74 -9.09 4.61
CA THR A 132 6.72 -8.94 5.67
C THR A 132 5.76 -10.13 5.61
N SER A 133 4.89 -10.29 6.61
CA SER A 133 3.84 -11.30 6.64
C SER A 133 2.51 -10.78 6.08
N ALA A 134 1.62 -11.72 5.72
CA ALA A 134 0.23 -11.41 5.35
C ALA A 134 -0.53 -10.71 6.49
N GLU A 135 -0.40 -11.23 7.72
CA GLU A 135 -0.97 -10.66 8.95
C GLU A 135 -0.65 -9.16 9.10
N GLU A 136 0.62 -8.80 8.89
CA GLU A 136 1.06 -7.41 8.98
C GLU A 136 0.39 -6.51 7.94
N VAL A 137 0.30 -6.98 6.69
CA VAL A 137 -0.33 -6.18 5.63
C VAL A 137 -1.83 -6.07 5.87
N ILE A 138 -2.49 -7.16 6.27
CA ILE A 138 -3.93 -7.18 6.54
C ILE A 138 -4.29 -6.24 7.68
N SER A 139 -3.56 -6.28 8.79
CA SER A 139 -3.80 -5.42 9.96
C SER A 139 -3.47 -3.95 9.68
N MET A 140 -2.44 -3.69 8.87
CA MET A 140 -1.99 -2.33 8.58
C MET A 140 -2.58 -1.75 7.31
N THR A 141 -3.54 -2.35 6.63
CA THR A 141 -4.21 -1.73 5.46
C THR A 141 -5.70 -1.98 5.51
N LEU A 142 -6.50 -1.17 4.80
CA LEU A 142 -7.90 -1.50 4.56
C LEU A 142 -7.98 -2.43 3.35
N GLY A 143 -9.05 -3.23 3.24
CA GLY A 143 -9.34 -3.93 1.98
C GLY A 143 -9.60 -2.89 0.89
N ASP A 144 -9.10 -3.13 -0.32
CA ASP A 144 -9.42 -2.27 -1.44
C ASP A 144 -10.91 -2.50 -1.78
N LEU A 145 -11.72 -1.45 -1.65
CA LEU A 145 -13.11 -1.48 -2.10
C LEU A 145 -13.09 -1.53 -3.63
N ASN A 146 -13.40 -2.70 -4.18
CA ASN A 146 -13.77 -2.84 -5.60
C ASN A 146 -15.15 -2.21 -5.82
#